data_AF-A0A524MR14-F1
#
_entry.id   AF-A0A524MR14-F1
#
_cell.length_a   1.000
_cell.length_b   1.000
_cell.length_c   1.000
_cell.angle_alpha   90.00
_cell.angle_beta   90.00
_cell.angle_gamma   90.00
#
_symmetry.space_group_name_H-M   'P 1'
#
loop_
_entity.id
_entity.type
_entity.pdbx_description
1 polymer ?
#
loop_
_entity_poly.entity_id
_entity_poly.type
_entity_poly.pdbx_seq_one_letter_code
_entity_poly.pdbx_strand_id
1 'polypeptide(L)'
;SCGDITAILPDLLDIGMDIWETVQLHTLPIPPERLKGDFGRRLTFFGGVNTQRLPFMTPTEVTAEVERCVRLLGKGGGYIRGPDHHVKPDVSPDNTVALFRAAREFREPEYTQDLKHCEPEGPGYGSHARGT
;
A
#
# COMPACT_ATOMS: atom_id res chain seq x y z
N SER A 1 -14.77 -0.57 1.74
CA SER A 1 -15.44 0.47 2.54
C SER A 1 -14.37 1.34 3.17
N CYS A 2 -14.54 2.67 3.11
CA CYS A 2 -13.64 3.69 3.68
C CYS A 2 -13.94 3.98 5.17
N GLY A 3 -14.21 2.93 5.93
CA GLY A 3 -14.60 3.02 7.33
C GLY A 3 -14.39 1.70 8.04
N ASP A 4 -14.71 1.67 9.33
CA ASP A 4 -14.59 0.47 10.12
C ASP A 4 -15.64 -0.58 9.70
N ILE A 5 -15.14 -1.70 9.17
CA ILE A 5 -15.96 -2.90 8.90
C ILE A 5 -15.51 -4.09 9.73
N THR A 6 -14.65 -3.90 10.74
CA THR A 6 -14.03 -4.99 11.50
C THR A 6 -15.07 -5.90 12.17
N ALA A 7 -16.21 -5.33 12.58
CA ALA A 7 -17.33 -6.07 13.18
C ALA A 7 -17.98 -7.08 12.21
N ILE A 8 -17.98 -6.81 10.90
CA ILE A 8 -18.60 -7.66 9.88
C ILE A 8 -17.57 -8.40 9.01
N LEU A 9 -16.26 -8.17 9.23
CA LEU A 9 -15.21 -8.86 8.49
C LEU A 9 -15.34 -10.39 8.51
N PRO A 10 -15.69 -11.06 9.64
CA PRO A 10 -15.89 -12.51 9.64
C PRO A 10 -16.92 -12.97 8.62
N ASP A 11 -18.09 -12.33 8.59
CA ASP A 11 -19.16 -12.68 7.65
C ASP A 11 -18.75 -12.39 6.20
N LEU A 12 -18.07 -11.25 5.95
CA LEU A 12 -17.56 -10.90 4.63
C LEU A 12 -16.53 -11.92 4.11
N LEU A 13 -15.66 -12.42 4.99
CA LEU A 13 -14.71 -13.47 4.66
C LEU A 13 -15.39 -14.82 4.39
N ASP A 14 -16.49 -15.11 5.07
CA ASP A 14 -17.23 -16.35 4.91
C ASP A 14 -18.06 -16.36 3.61
N ILE A 15 -18.49 -15.20 3.11
CA ILE A 15 -19.11 -15.06 1.78
C ILE A 15 -18.09 -14.93 0.64
N GLY A 16 -16.79 -15.00 0.93
CA GLY A 16 -15.72 -15.06 -0.08
C GLY A 16 -15.05 -13.73 -0.43
N MET A 17 -15.06 -12.73 0.46
CA MET A 17 -14.26 -11.53 0.25
C MET A 17 -12.76 -11.83 0.37
N ASP A 18 -12.00 -11.61 -0.70
CA ASP A 18 -10.54 -11.84 -0.71
C ASP A 18 -9.72 -10.60 -0.34
N ILE A 19 -10.22 -9.41 -0.71
CA ILE A 19 -9.48 -8.15 -0.63
C ILE A 19 -10.36 -7.08 0.01
N TRP A 20 -9.82 -6.39 1.01
CA TRP A 20 -10.41 -5.16 1.54
C TRP A 20 -9.61 -3.96 1.05
N GLU A 21 -10.25 -3.17 0.17
CA GLU A 21 -9.73 -1.91 -0.35
C GLU A 21 -10.22 -0.69 0.46
N THR A 22 -9.34 0.31 0.50
CA THR A 22 -9.30 1.52 1.35
C THR A 22 -9.11 1.26 2.84
N VAL A 23 -8.21 0.34 3.23
CA VAL A 23 -7.87 0.14 4.65
C VAL A 23 -7.27 1.42 5.22
N GLN A 24 -8.01 2.09 6.11
CA GLN A 24 -7.59 3.32 6.78
C GLN A 24 -7.17 3.03 8.21
N LEU A 25 -5.89 2.67 8.40
CA LEU A 25 -5.38 2.23 9.71
C LEU A 25 -5.64 3.22 10.86
N HIS A 26 -5.75 4.51 10.55
CA HIS A 26 -5.97 5.58 11.53
C HIS A 26 -7.43 5.72 11.98
N THR A 27 -8.39 5.03 11.35
CA THR A 27 -9.83 5.12 11.68
C THR A 27 -10.37 3.88 12.38
N LEU A 28 -9.57 2.81 12.49
CA LEU A 28 -10.02 1.53 13.03
C LEU A 28 -10.00 1.52 14.56
N PRO A 29 -10.93 0.79 15.20
CA PRO A 29 -10.97 0.67 16.66
C PRO A 29 -9.92 -0.31 17.21
N ILE A 30 -9.22 -1.03 16.34
CA ILE A 30 -8.20 -2.02 16.69
C ILE A 30 -6.84 -1.63 16.12
N PRO A 31 -5.73 -1.99 16.79
CA PRO A 31 -4.40 -1.72 16.28
C PRO A 31 -4.13 -2.54 15.00
N PRO A 32 -3.33 -2.01 14.05
CA PRO A 32 -3.02 -2.69 12.79
C PRO A 32 -2.40 -4.09 12.96
N GLU A 33 -1.63 -4.30 14.02
CA GLU A 33 -1.02 -5.59 14.36
C GLU A 33 -2.08 -6.64 14.69
N ARG A 34 -3.12 -6.23 15.42
CA ARG A 34 -4.27 -7.10 15.71
C ARG A 34 -5.08 -7.35 14.45
N LEU A 35 -5.32 -6.32 13.62
CA LEU A 35 -5.98 -6.49 12.33
C LEU A 35 -5.26 -7.52 11.46
N LYS A 36 -3.92 -7.42 11.34
CA LYS A 36 -3.11 -8.37 10.58
C LYS A 36 -3.12 -9.76 11.20
N GLY A 37 -3.03 -9.87 12.52
CA GLY A 37 -3.07 -11.14 13.24
C GLY A 37 -4.40 -11.88 13.09
N ASP A 38 -5.51 -11.16 13.24
CA ASP A 38 -6.85 -11.75 13.25
C ASP A 38 -7.32 -12.12 11.83
N PHE A 39 -7.01 -11.30 10.82
CA PHE A 39 -7.59 -11.46 9.46
C PHE A 39 -6.57 -11.74 8.35
N GLY A 40 -5.30 -11.40 8.55
CA GLY A 40 -4.29 -11.37 7.48
C GLY A 40 -3.91 -12.70 6.84
N ARG A 41 -4.40 -13.83 7.38
CA ARG A 41 -4.28 -15.16 6.76
C ARG A 41 -5.34 -15.43 5.69
N ARG A 42 -6.50 -14.78 5.80
CA ARG A 42 -7.65 -14.95 4.89
C ARG A 42 -7.96 -13.69 4.09
N LEU A 43 -7.42 -12.54 4.48
CA LEU A 43 -7.70 -11.24 3.88
C LEU A 43 -6.44 -10.59 3.34
N THR A 44 -6.51 -10.11 2.10
CA THR A 44 -5.53 -9.18 1.56
C THR A 44 -5.95 -7.75 1.87
N PHE A 45 -5.05 -6.95 2.42
CA PHE A 45 -5.27 -5.52 2.66
C PHE A 45 -4.80 -4.70 1.47
N PHE A 46 -5.55 -3.67 1.06
CA PHE A 46 -5.13 -2.71 0.05
C PHE A 46 -5.32 -1.27 0.56
N GLY A 47 -4.23 -0.50 0.56
CA GLY A 47 -4.19 0.90 1.00
C GLY A 47 -3.27 1.08 2.21
N GLY A 48 -3.73 1.77 3.24
CA GLY A 48 -3.01 1.95 4.51
C GLY A 48 -2.26 3.28 4.64
N VAL A 49 -1.71 3.83 3.56
CA VAL A 49 -0.96 5.09 3.62
C VAL A 49 -1.93 6.28 3.72
N ASN A 50 -1.81 7.06 4.79
CA ASN A 50 -2.79 8.10 5.15
C ASN A 50 -2.80 9.27 4.16
N THR A 51 -3.81 9.30 3.28
CA THR A 51 -3.99 10.36 2.29
C THR A 51 -4.35 11.73 2.86
N GLN A 52 -4.91 11.81 4.06
CA GLN A 52 -5.20 13.09 4.72
C GLN A 52 -3.93 13.76 5.25
N ARG A 53 -2.86 12.99 5.48
CA ARG A 53 -1.55 13.52 5.89
C ARG A 53 -0.58 13.71 4.74
N LEU A 54 -0.74 12.98 3.62
CA LEU A 54 0.14 13.06 2.45
C LEU A 54 0.45 14.49 1.95
N PRO A 55 -0.51 15.44 1.90
CA PRO A 55 -0.22 16.82 1.48
C PRO A 55 0.74 17.59 2.41
N PHE A 56 0.84 17.17 3.68
CA PHE A 56 1.58 17.88 4.72
C PHE A 56 2.89 17.19 5.13
N MET A 57 3.19 16.03 4.54
CA MET A 57 4.43 15.28 4.76
C MET A 57 5.55 15.77 3.82
N THR A 58 6.79 15.57 4.23
CA THR A 58 7.97 15.60 3.36
C THR A 58 8.13 14.26 2.61
N PRO A 59 8.87 14.21 1.49
CA PRO A 59 9.14 12.96 0.78
C PRO A 59 9.76 11.85 1.66
N THR A 60 10.59 12.24 2.62
CA THR A 60 11.19 11.33 3.61
C THR A 60 10.14 10.76 4.55
N GLU A 61 9.21 11.58 5.04
CA GLU A 61 8.09 11.12 5.87
C GLU A 61 7.13 10.24 5.09
N VAL A 62 6.89 10.53 3.81
CA VAL A 62 6.10 9.65 2.93
C VAL A 62 6.77 8.28 2.79
N THR A 63 8.09 8.25 2.57
CA THR A 63 8.85 6.99 2.50
C THR A 63 8.70 6.21 3.81
N ALA A 64 8.93 6.85 4.96
CA ALA A 64 8.79 6.22 6.26
C ALA A 64 7.37 5.71 6.53
N GLU A 65 6.33 6.44 6.11
CA GLU A 65 4.94 6.03 6.24
C GLU A 65 4.62 4.79 5.40
N VAL A 66 5.10 4.74 4.15
CA VAL A 66 4.96 3.55 3.28
C VAL A 66 5.63 2.34 3.93
N GLU A 67 6.87 2.48 4.37
CA GLU A 67 7.59 1.39 5.03
C GLU A 67 6.89 0.93 6.30
N ARG A 68 6.35 1.86 7.11
CA ARG A 68 5.54 1.56 8.28
C ARG A 68 4.32 0.72 7.91
N CYS A 69 3.57 1.13 6.89
CA CYS A 69 2.41 0.36 6.41
C CYS A 69 2.80 -1.04 5.93
N VAL A 70 3.92 -1.18 5.21
CA VAL A 70 4.45 -2.49 4.81
C VAL A 70 4.78 -3.35 6.03
N ARG A 71 5.42 -2.79 7.06
CA ARG A 71 5.77 -3.52 8.29
C ARG A 71 4.54 -4.01 9.05
N LEU A 72 3.46 -3.22 9.05
CA LEU A 72 2.21 -3.54 9.75
C LEU A 72 1.35 -4.57 9.02
N LEU A 73 1.22 -4.45 7.69
CA LEU A 73 0.25 -5.23 6.91
C LEU A 73 0.89 -6.30 6.02
N GLY A 74 2.15 -6.13 5.63
CA GLY A 74 2.81 -6.93 4.60
C GLY A 74 3.52 -8.19 5.09
N LYS A 75 3.69 -8.38 6.40
CA LYS A 75 4.39 -9.57 6.93
C LYS A 75 3.67 -10.83 6.49
N GLY A 76 4.39 -11.75 5.85
CA GLY A 76 3.82 -12.99 5.32
C GLY A 76 2.95 -12.82 4.07
N GLY A 77 3.02 -11.68 3.37
CA GLY A 77 2.23 -11.38 2.18
C GLY A 77 0.83 -10.86 2.47
N GLY A 78 -0.04 -10.81 1.46
CA GLY A 78 -1.43 -10.34 1.61
C GLY A 78 -1.57 -8.83 1.83
N TYR A 79 -0.70 -8.03 1.21
CA TYR A 79 -0.78 -6.57 1.25
C TYR A 79 -0.46 -5.94 -0.11
N ILE A 80 -1.40 -5.15 -0.62
CA ILE A 80 -1.22 -4.29 -1.79
C ILE A 80 -0.89 -2.89 -1.27
N ARG A 81 0.35 -2.47 -1.50
CA ARG A 81 0.90 -1.18 -1.06
C ARG A 81 0.21 -0.05 -1.81
N GLY A 82 -0.37 0.90 -1.09
CA GLY A 82 -1.01 2.04 -1.73
C GLY A 82 -1.55 3.07 -0.74
N PRO A 83 -2.03 4.20 -1.28
CA PRO A 83 -2.76 5.18 -0.50
C PRO A 83 -4.09 4.59 -0.01
N ASP A 84 -4.56 5.02 1.16
CA ASP A 84 -5.82 4.56 1.73
C ASP A 84 -7.06 5.11 1.01
N HIS A 85 -6.88 6.09 0.11
CA HIS A 85 -7.83 6.67 -0.85
C HIS A 85 -7.09 7.15 -2.10
N HIS A 86 -7.77 7.75 -3.06
CA HIS A 86 -7.11 8.40 -4.19
C HIS A 86 -6.13 9.50 -3.75
N VAL A 87 -4.98 9.59 -4.44
CA VAL A 87 -4.08 10.75 -4.37
C VAL A 87 -4.83 11.98 -4.90
N LYS A 88 -4.89 13.03 -4.08
CA LYS A 88 -5.63 14.26 -4.37
C LYS A 88 -4.71 15.32 -5.01
N PRO A 89 -5.26 16.34 -5.70
CA PRO A 89 -4.46 17.37 -6.38
C PRO A 89 -3.59 18.25 -5.48
N ASP A 90 -3.86 18.27 -4.16
CA ASP A 90 -3.09 18.98 -3.15
C ASP A 90 -1.85 18.21 -2.66
N VAL A 91 -1.67 16.95 -3.08
CA VAL A 91 -0.44 16.19 -2.85
C VAL A 91 0.62 16.64 -3.86
N SER A 92 1.80 17.03 -3.37
CA SER A 92 2.89 17.47 -4.25
C SER A 92 3.36 16.34 -5.19
N PRO A 93 3.92 16.68 -6.37
CA PRO A 93 4.55 15.70 -7.25
C PRO A 93 5.65 14.89 -6.56
N ASP A 94 6.46 15.54 -5.73
CA ASP A 94 7.55 14.87 -4.99
C ASP A 94 7.03 13.84 -3.99
N ASN A 95 5.95 14.15 -3.28
CA ASN A 95 5.30 13.21 -2.36
C ASN A 95 4.66 12.04 -3.13
N THR A 96 4.07 12.32 -4.29
CA THR A 96 3.51 11.28 -5.18
C THR A 96 4.61 10.34 -5.66
N VAL A 97 5.75 10.88 -6.12
CA VAL A 97 6.91 10.08 -6.54
C VAL A 97 7.47 9.28 -5.36
N ALA A 98 7.59 9.88 -4.18
CA ALA A 98 8.08 9.21 -2.98
C ALA A 98 7.18 8.02 -2.58
N LEU A 99 5.86 8.18 -2.63
CA LEU A 99 4.88 7.13 -2.37
C LEU A 99 5.13 5.89 -3.25
N PHE A 100 5.17 6.09 -4.57
CA PHE A 100 5.37 5.00 -5.52
C PHE A 100 6.79 4.42 -5.48
N ARG A 101 7.80 5.28 -5.29
CA ARG A 101 9.21 4.86 -5.17
C ARG A 101 9.41 3.96 -3.95
N ALA A 102 8.98 4.40 -2.77
CA ALA A 102 9.08 3.62 -1.54
C ALA A 102 8.33 2.28 -1.67
N ALA A 103 7.12 2.31 -2.25
CA ALA A 103 6.36 1.11 -2.52
C ALA A 103 7.08 0.16 -3.50
N ARG A 104 7.80 0.68 -4.50
CA ARG A 104 8.53 -0.15 -5.46
C ARG A 104 9.87 -0.66 -4.92
N GLU A 105 10.57 0.11 -4.11
CA GLU A 105 11.97 -0.14 -3.70
C GLU A 105 12.10 -0.97 -2.41
N PHE A 106 11.10 -0.96 -1.52
CA PHE A 106 11.15 -1.74 -0.28
C PHE A 106 11.42 -3.23 -0.56
N ARG A 107 12.44 -3.82 0.08
CA ARG A 107 12.83 -5.24 -0.07
C ARG A 107 13.25 -5.83 1.27
N GLU A 108 12.49 -6.81 1.75
CA GLU A 108 12.85 -7.62 2.93
C GLU A 108 12.27 -9.05 2.82
N PRO A 109 12.99 -10.10 3.26
CA PRO A 109 12.63 -11.51 3.04
C PRO A 109 11.24 -11.96 3.55
N GLU A 110 10.62 -11.24 4.50
CA GLU A 110 9.28 -11.57 5.04
C GLU A 110 8.13 -10.75 4.43
N TYR A 111 8.47 -9.74 3.65
CA TYR A 111 7.55 -8.70 3.19
C TYR A 111 7.47 -8.60 1.66
N THR A 112 8.54 -9.00 0.98
CA THR A 112 8.61 -8.99 -0.47
C THR A 112 9.04 -10.33 -0.99
N GLN A 113 8.31 -10.82 -1.98
CA GLN A 113 8.76 -11.95 -2.77
C GLN A 113 9.85 -11.46 -3.75
N ASP A 114 10.85 -12.31 -3.97
CA ASP A 114 11.86 -12.11 -5.01
C ASP A 114 11.17 -12.11 -6.38
N LEU A 115 10.85 -10.93 -6.90
CA LEU A 115 10.34 -10.73 -8.26
C LEU A 115 11.47 -10.93 -9.28
N LYS A 116 12.07 -12.12 -9.33
CA LYS A 116 13.09 -12.48 -10.34
C LYS A 116 12.51 -12.74 -11.73
N HIS A 117 11.22 -12.46 -11.95
CA HIS A 117 10.49 -12.82 -13.19
C HIS A 117 9.49 -11.76 -13.68
N CYS A 118 9.48 -10.55 -13.10
CA CYS A 118 8.62 -9.48 -13.63
C CYS A 118 9.48 -8.52 -14.48
N GLU A 119 9.92 -9.01 -15.64
CA GLU A 119 10.35 -8.12 -16.73
C GLU A 119 9.12 -7.36 -17.21
N PRO A 120 9.20 -6.03 -17.43
CA PRO A 120 8.10 -5.29 -18.02
C PRO A 120 7.97 -5.72 -19.48
N GLU A 121 7.01 -6.58 -19.77
CA GLU A 121 6.50 -6.84 -21.13
C GLU A 121 5.83 -5.55 -21.63
N GLY A 122 6.62 -4.59 -22.09
CA GLY A 122 6.15 -3.33 -22.65
C GLY A 122 7.21 -2.72 -23.54
N PRO A 123 6.84 -2.10 -24.68
CA PRO A 123 7.82 -1.55 -25.61
C PRO A 123 8.63 -0.47 -24.89
N GLY A 124 9.92 -0.73 -24.73
CA GLY A 124 10.86 0.24 -24.17
C GLY A 124 10.73 1.55 -24.93
N TYR A 125 10.40 2.62 -24.22
CA TYR A 125 10.50 3.96 -24.79
C TYR A 125 11.98 4.26 -25.03
N GLY A 126 12.42 3.98 -26.25
CA GLY A 126 13.74 4.32 -26.74
C GLY A 126 13.94 5.83 -26.65
N SER A 127 15.02 6.22 -25.97
CA SER A 127 15.54 7.58 -25.96
C SER A 127 15.70 8.08 -27.39
N HIS A 128 14.83 8.99 -27.83
CA HIS A 128 15.11 9.80 -29.00
C HIS A 128 16.16 10.84 -28.59
N ALA A 129 17.42 10.41 -28.66
CA ALA A 129 18.56 11.29 -28.63
C ALA A 129 18.51 12.19 -29.87
N ARG A 130 18.64 13.49 -29.62
CA ARG A 130 18.77 14.55 -30.62
C ARG A 130 20.02 14.33 -31.48
N GLY A 131 19.88 14.58 -32.78
CA GLY A 131 20.94 14.75 -33.78
C GLY A 131 20.25 14.80 -35.15
N THR A 132 20.40 15.80 -36.01
CA THR A 132 21.31 16.94 -36.15
C THR A 132 20.55 18.10 -36.76
#